data_AF-A0A7C9TWL9-F1
#
_entry.id   AF-A0A7C9TWL9-F1
#
_cell.length_a   1.000
_cell.length_b   1.000
_cell.length_c   1.000
_cell.angle_alpha   90.00
_cell.angle_beta   90.00
_cell.angle_gamma   90.00
#
_symmetry.space_group_name_H-M   'P 1'
#
loop_
_entity.id
_entity.type
_entity.pdbx_description
1 polymer ?
#
loop_
_entity_poly.entity_id
_entity_poly.type
_entity_poly.pdbx_seq_one_letter_code
_entity_poly.pdbx_strand_id
1 'polypeptide(L)' 'MKIIKIAKITLICDKLNVHKYSSIYKAFGSATARNLATKLDIHHTPKHGSWLNIAENELSALTRAVPRLLNFR' A
#
# COMPACT_ATOMS: atom_id res chain seq x y z
N MET A 1 4.83 -19.64 26.68
CA MET A 1 5.18 -19.08 25.36
C MET A 1 4.22 -17.93 25.05
N LYS A 2 4.62 -16.67 25.30
CA LYS A 2 3.75 -15.50 25.18
C LYS A 2 3.71 -15.11 23.70
N ILE A 3 2.62 -15.41 23.01
CA ILE A 3 2.42 -14.97 21.63
C ILE A 3 2.15 -13.46 21.71
N ILE A 4 3.17 -12.66 21.42
CA ILE A 4 3.04 -11.21 21.35
C ILE A 4 2.19 -10.90 20.12
N LYS A 5 0.98 -10.36 20.36
CA LYS A 5 0.09 -9.90 19.29
C LYS A 5 0.72 -8.63 18.70
N ILE A 6 1.25 -8.71 17.49
CA ILE A 6 1.69 -7.52 16.74
C ILE A 6 0.46 -6.65 16.49
N ALA A 7 0.55 -5.35 16.82
CA ALA A 7 -0.48 -4.38 16.48
C ALA A 7 -0.72 -4.43 14.96
N LYS A 8 -1.98 -4.53 14.52
CA LYS A 8 -2.31 -4.56 13.10
C LYS A 8 -1.68 -3.37 12.39
N ILE A 9 -1.10 -3.61 11.23
CA ILE A 9 -0.50 -2.58 10.39
C ILE A 9 -1.63 -1.97 9.56
N THR A 10 -1.85 -0.66 9.71
CA THR A 10 -2.80 0.08 8.87
C THR A 10 -2.12 0.40 7.55
N LEU A 11 -2.62 -0.19 6.47
CA LEU A 11 -2.13 0.02 5.11
C LEU A 11 -3.10 0.96 4.38
N ILE A 12 -2.63 2.16 4.05
CA ILE A 12 -3.40 3.12 3.25
C ILE A 12 -3.02 2.92 1.78
N CYS A 13 -4.00 2.51 0.96
CA CYS A 13 -3.86 2.37 -0.48
C CYS A 13 -4.71 3.41 -1.21
N ASP A 14 -4.38 3.68 -2.47
CA ASP A 14 -5.28 4.37 -3.36
C ASP A 14 -6.54 3.54 -3.62
N LYS A 15 -7.57 4.20 -4.15
CA LYS A 15 -8.88 3.57 -4.44
C LYS A 15 -8.88 2.87 -5.80
N LEU A 16 -7.93 1.98 -6.05
CA LEU A 16 -7.90 1.13 -7.24
C LEU A 16 -8.48 -0.25 -6.94
N ASN A 17 -9.24 -0.80 -7.89
CA ASN A 17 -9.95 -2.08 -7.75
C ASN A 17 -9.03 -3.30 -7.48
N VAL A 18 -7.71 -3.11 -7.59
CA VAL A 18 -6.68 -4.13 -7.40
C VAL A 18 -6.10 -4.17 -5.98
N HIS A 19 -6.34 -3.17 -5.12
CA HIS A 19 -5.84 -3.16 -3.73
C HIS A 19 -6.78 -3.90 -2.78
N LYS A 20 -7.01 -5.19 -3.04
CA LYS A 20 -7.86 -6.06 -2.22
C LYS A 20 -7.02 -7.16 -1.59
N TYR A 21 -7.50 -7.74 -0.49
CA TYR A 21 -6.85 -8.91 0.12
C TYR A 21 -6.67 -10.07 -0.89
N SER A 22 -7.58 -10.24 -1.85
CA SER A 22 -7.45 -11.23 -2.93
C SER A 22 -6.15 -11.08 -3.73
N SER A 23 -5.64 -9.87 -3.88
CA SER A 23 -4.38 -9.61 -4.60
C SER A 23 -3.17 -10.14 -3.83
N ILE A 24 -3.23 -10.16 -2.50
CA ILE A 24 -2.21 -10.79 -1.65
C ILE A 24 -2.21 -12.31 -1.89
N TYR A 25 -3.38 -12.94 -1.98
CA TYR A 25 -3.51 -14.36 -2.29
C TYR A 25 -3.09 -14.71 -3.72
N LYS A 26 -3.19 -13.76 -4.66
CA LYS A 26 -2.68 -13.93 -6.02
C LYS A 26 -1.15 -13.85 -6.08
N ALA A 27 -0.55 -12.99 -5.26
CA ALA A 27 0.90 -12.75 -5.25
C ALA A 27 1.69 -13.76 -4.41
N PHE A 28 1.09 -14.30 -3.34
CA PHE A 28 1.78 -15.17 -2.37
C PHE A 28 1.09 -16.52 -2.22
N GLY A 29 1.85 -17.55 -1.84
CA GLY A 29 1.30 -18.85 -1.44
C GLY A 29 0.32 -18.73 -0.27
N SER A 30 -0.65 -19.63 -0.20
CA SER A 30 -1.83 -19.55 0.70
C SER A 30 -1.47 -19.31 2.18
N ALA A 31 -0.44 -20.00 2.70
CA ALA A 31 0.02 -19.84 4.08
C ALA A 31 0.58 -18.44 4.35
N THR A 32 1.44 -17.94 3.45
CA THR A 32 2.04 -16.61 3.55
C THR A 32 0.97 -15.52 3.38
N ALA A 33 0.07 -15.67 2.40
CA ALA A 33 -1.01 -14.73 2.14
C ALA A 33 -1.94 -14.59 3.35
N ARG A 34 -2.33 -15.71 3.99
CA ARG A 34 -3.14 -15.72 5.21
C ARG A 34 -2.45 -14.96 6.35
N ASN A 35 -1.17 -15.23 6.57
CA ASN A 35 -0.39 -14.58 7.63
C ASN A 35 -0.22 -13.07 7.41
N LEU A 36 -0.11 -12.62 6.16
CA LEU A 36 -0.07 -11.20 5.83
C LEU A 36 -1.46 -10.57 5.99
N ALA A 37 -2.51 -11.19 5.46
CA ALA A 37 -3.87 -10.68 5.52
C ALA A 37 -4.40 -10.53 6.96
N THR A 38 -3.98 -11.39 7.90
CA THR A 38 -4.39 -11.28 9.31
C THR A 38 -3.72 -10.11 10.04
N LYS A 39 -2.61 -9.60 9.52
CA LYS A 39 -1.82 -8.52 10.12
C LYS A 39 -2.10 -7.15 9.50
N LEU A 40 -2.73 -7.11 8.34
CA LEU A 40 -3.02 -5.87 7.60
C LEU A 40 -4.45 -5.41 7.86
N ASP A 41 -4.62 -4.10 8.01
CA ASP A 41 -5.90 -3.41 7.94
C ASP A 41 -5.86 -2.41 6.79
N ILE A 42 -6.55 -2.72 5.69
CA ILE A 42 -6.48 -1.95 4.44
C ILE A 42 -7.54 -0.84 4.44
N HIS A 43 -7.08 0.40 4.33
CA HIS A 43 -7.90 1.60 4.16
C HIS A 43 -7.64 2.20 2.78
N HIS A 44 -8.69 2.70 2.14
CA HIS A 44 -8.58 3.34 0.83
C HIS A 44 -8.71 4.86 0.95
N THR A 45 -7.92 5.59 0.17
CA THR A 45 -8.13 7.04 0.01
C THR A 45 -9.51 7.33 -0.60
N PRO A 46 -10.10 8.51 -0.31
CA PRO A 46 -11.34 8.94 -0.95
C PRO A 46 -11.19 9.03 -2.47
N LYS A 47 -12.27 8.81 -3.23
CA LYS A 47 -12.26 8.77 -4.70
C LYS A 47 -11.65 10.02 -5.36
N HIS A 48 -11.80 11.18 -4.73
CA HIS A 48 -11.26 12.47 -5.21
C HIS A 48 -10.20 13.05 -4.24
N GLY A 49 -9.54 12.19 -3.46
CA GLY A 49 -8.55 12.56 -2.45
C GLY A 49 -7.12 12.20 -2.83
N SER A 50 -6.70 12.44 -4.09
CA SER A 50 -5.32 12.15 -4.55
C SER A 50 -4.25 12.87 -3.74
N TRP A 51 -4.55 14.06 -3.21
CA TRP A 51 -3.66 14.81 -2.31
C TRP A 51 -3.38 14.12 -0.97
N LEU A 52 -4.21 13.14 -0.57
CA LEU A 52 -3.97 12.28 0.60
C LEU A 52 -3.17 11.02 0.24
N ASN A 53 -2.90 10.76 -1.04
CA ASN A 53 -2.09 9.64 -1.47
C ASN A 53 -0.61 9.97 -1.29
N ILE A 54 0.00 9.40 -0.25
CA ILE A 54 1.41 9.64 0.07
C ILE A 54 2.34 9.25 -1.09
N ALA A 55 2.03 8.18 -1.83
CA ALA A 55 2.86 7.74 -2.96
C ALA A 55 2.92 8.78 -4.08
N GLU A 56 1.82 9.47 -4.38
CA GLU A 56 1.77 10.53 -5.38
C GLU A 56 2.54 11.77 -4.91
N ASN A 57 2.41 12.14 -3.63
CA ASN A 57 3.14 13.26 -3.05
C ASN A 57 4.66 13.03 -3.06
N GLU A 58 5.11 11.83 -2.64
CA GLU A 58 6.52 11.43 -2.68
C GLU A 58 7.06 11.44 -4.12
N LEU A 59 6.30 10.90 -5.07
CA LEU A 59 6.68 10.93 -6.48
C LEU A 59 6.81 12.38 -6.99
N SER A 60 5.85 13.26 -6.66
CA SER A 60 5.91 14.67 -7.04
C SER A 60 7.13 15.39 -6.45
N ALA A 61 7.46 15.12 -5.19
CA ALA A 61 8.64 15.66 -4.53
C ALA A 61 9.92 15.16 -5.21
N LEU A 62 10.01 13.87 -5.51
CA LEU A 62 11.15 13.26 -6.20
C LEU A 62 11.33 13.81 -7.63
N THR A 63 10.25 13.97 -8.40
CA THR A 63 10.32 14.56 -9.74
C THR A 63 10.88 15.98 -9.72
N ARG A 64 10.54 16.78 -8.69
CA ARG A 64 11.09 18.13 -8.51
C ARG A 64 12.55 18.11 -8.05
N ALA A 65 12.91 17.19 -7.17
CA ALA A 65 14.26 17.09 -6.60
C ALA A 65 15.28 16.50 -7.61
N VAL A 66 14.85 15.59 -8.49
CA VAL A 66 15.73 14.90 -9.44
C VAL A 66 15.13 14.88 -10.85
N PRO A 67 15.06 16.04 -11.54
CA PRO A 67 14.37 16.14 -12.83
C PRO A 67 15.00 15.29 -13.93
N ARG A 68 16.30 15.00 -13.83
CA ARG A 68 17.10 14.37 -14.90
C ARG A 68 17.08 12.84 -14.89
N LEU A 69 16.64 12.21 -13.81
CA LEU A 69 16.61 10.74 -13.66
C LEU A 69 15.20 10.13 -13.72
N LEU A 70 14.16 10.94 -13.50
CA LEU A 70 12.77 10.51 -13.51
C LEU A 70 12.04 11.12 -14.72
N ASN A 71 12.47 10.73 -15.92
CA ASN A 71 11.82 11.17 -17.16
C ASN A 71 10.55 10.33 -17.40
N PHE A 72 9.50 10.58 -16.61
CA PHE A 72 8.15 10.04 -16.84
C PHE A 72 7.41 10.87 -17.91
N ARG A 73 8.06 11.11 -19.05
CA ARG A 73 7.40 11.61 -20.27
C ARG A 73 7.35 10.50 -21.30
#